data_AF-A0A7S0WRJ4-F1
#
_entry.id   AF-A0A7S0WRJ4-F1
#
_cell.length_a   1.000
_cell.length_b   1.000
_cell.length_c   1.000
_cell.angle_alpha   90.00
_cell.angle_beta   90.00
_cell.angle_gamma   90.00
#
_symmetry.space_group_name_H-M   'P 1'
#
loop_
_entity.id
_entity.type
_entity.pdbx_description
1 polymer ?
#
loop_
_entity_poly.entity_id
_entity_poly.type
_entity_poly.pdbx_seq_one_letter_code
_entity_poly.pdbx_strand_id
1 'polypeptide(L)'
;MAMYNFADVEPKFSGRRNRALMKKEERQLGEAVDGLAHMTEKQLKALSPLVGEQVLDAVRIAAKLPRSNQGRKRQEGLVAKLLRDRLDDDAMAQLFAAVEAAKTSSASYQDPRIATQAATWKEGLLAGEQGVMEEVLAVITRVAAAARSGDAAADGQEEDEDQEEAGTSGSEDDNDDQEAGDAENDSQHQTVGSAGPAQASTQLPEPQRLRMLVRQLQTLQAEDQKEKEAAAAVA
;
A
#
# COMPACT_ATOMS: atom_id res chain seq x y z
N MET A 1 -12.19 63.13 -14.78
CA MET A 1 -13.07 62.81 -13.64
C MET A 1 -13.68 61.44 -13.93
N ALA A 2 -12.99 60.37 -13.56
CA ALA A 2 -13.41 59.00 -13.83
C ALA A 2 -14.34 58.54 -12.70
N MET A 3 -15.60 58.27 -13.01
CA MET A 3 -16.55 57.75 -12.04
C MET A 3 -16.22 56.28 -11.79
N TYR A 4 -15.72 55.99 -10.58
CA TYR A 4 -15.43 54.63 -10.13
C TYR A 4 -16.77 53.89 -9.94
N ASN A 5 -17.02 52.90 -10.78
CA ASN A 5 -18.25 52.13 -10.80
C ASN A 5 -18.15 51.00 -9.75
N PHE A 6 -18.83 51.15 -8.62
CA PHE A 6 -18.82 50.19 -7.51
C PHE A 6 -19.62 48.90 -7.78
N ALA A 7 -20.19 48.75 -8.97
CA ALA A 7 -21.03 47.59 -9.33
C ALA A 7 -20.24 46.33 -9.70
N ASP A 8 -18.94 46.43 -10.02
CA ASP A 8 -18.08 45.29 -10.40
C ASP A 8 -17.25 44.72 -9.25
N VAL A 9 -17.59 45.07 -8.00
CA VAL A 9 -16.98 44.42 -6.84
C VAL A 9 -17.69 43.08 -6.66
N GLU A 10 -17.18 42.05 -7.35
CA GLU A 10 -17.55 40.66 -7.05
C GLU A 10 -17.50 40.47 -5.53
N PRO A 11 -18.53 39.90 -4.92
CA PRO A 11 -18.52 39.64 -3.49
C PRO A 11 -17.36 38.69 -3.21
N LYS A 12 -16.23 39.24 -2.76
CA LYS A 12 -15.18 38.48 -2.11
C LYS A 12 -15.85 37.86 -0.91
N PHE A 13 -16.32 36.62 -1.09
CA PHE A 13 -16.67 35.74 0.01
C PHE A 13 -15.43 35.69 0.91
N SER A 14 -15.36 36.58 1.89
CA SER A 14 -14.64 36.33 3.13
C SER A 14 -15.46 35.30 3.90
N GLY A 15 -15.70 34.16 3.25
CA GLY A 15 -16.33 33.00 3.82
C GLY A 15 -15.43 32.60 4.96
N ARG A 16 -15.91 32.85 6.19
CA ARG A 16 -15.35 32.18 7.36
C ARG A 16 -15.45 30.69 7.05
N ARG A 17 -14.38 30.10 6.48
CA ARG A 17 -14.26 28.66 6.32
C ARG A 17 -14.61 28.06 7.66
N ASN A 18 -15.55 27.13 7.65
CA ASN A 18 -16.08 26.57 8.86
C ASN A 18 -14.92 25.88 9.59
N ARG A 19 -14.38 26.53 10.64
CA ARG A 19 -13.20 26.03 11.38
C ARG A 19 -13.44 24.62 11.91
N ALA A 20 -14.69 24.27 12.18
CA ALA A 20 -15.07 22.93 12.61
C ALA A 20 -14.87 21.88 11.52
N LEU A 21 -15.20 22.19 10.26
CA LEU A 21 -14.99 21.28 9.12
C LEU A 21 -13.49 21.08 8.85
N MET A 22 -12.72 22.16 8.78
CA MET A 22 -11.27 22.09 8.57
C MET A 22 -10.58 21.26 9.66
N LYS A 23 -10.99 21.44 10.92
CA LYS A 23 -10.47 20.65 12.05
C LYS A 23 -10.85 19.17 11.96
N LYS A 24 -12.06 18.87 11.47
CA LYS A 24 -12.52 17.49 11.25
C LYS A 24 -11.72 16.82 10.14
N GLU A 25 -11.54 17.50 9.01
CA GLU A 25 -10.72 17.04 7.89
C GLU A 25 -9.27 16.80 8.31
N GLU A 26 -8.65 17.73 9.03
CA GLU A 26 -7.31 17.55 9.58
C GLU A 26 -7.20 16.33 10.49
N ARG A 27 -8.20 16.10 11.35
CA ARG A 27 -8.21 14.93 12.22
C ARG A 27 -8.33 13.63 11.42
N GLN A 28 -9.26 13.57 10.48
CA GLN A 28 -9.46 12.38 9.62
C GLN A 28 -8.20 12.06 8.83
N LEU A 29 -7.57 13.09 8.28
CA LEU A 29 -6.35 12.94 7.50
C LEU A 29 -5.16 12.52 8.38
N GLY A 30 -5.07 13.05 9.61
CA GLY A 30 -4.10 12.58 10.60
C GLY A 30 -4.30 11.11 10.99
N GLU A 31 -5.56 10.67 11.16
CA GLU A 31 -5.90 9.26 11.42
C GLU A 31 -5.55 8.34 10.25
N ALA A 32 -5.70 8.81 9.01
CA ALA A 32 -5.26 8.07 7.83
C ALA A 32 -3.73 7.98 7.73
N VAL A 33 -3.01 9.07 7.98
CA VAL A 33 -1.54 9.10 7.96
C VAL A 33 -0.95 8.18 9.04
N ASP A 34 -1.50 8.21 10.26
CA ASP A 34 -1.10 7.28 11.32
C ASP A 34 -1.40 5.83 10.88
N GLY A 35 -2.54 5.58 10.24
CA GLY A 35 -2.86 4.28 9.66
C GLY A 35 -1.85 3.82 8.60
N LEU A 36 -1.49 4.68 7.65
CA LEU A 36 -0.48 4.41 6.63
C LEU A 36 0.88 4.06 7.26
N ALA A 37 1.29 4.76 8.31
CA ALA A 37 2.55 4.51 9.01
C ALA A 37 2.60 3.14 9.72
N HIS A 38 1.46 2.47 9.93
CA HIS A 38 1.36 1.13 10.51
C HIS A 38 1.11 0.03 9.48
N MET A 39 0.95 0.36 8.19
CA MET A 39 0.75 -0.62 7.14
C MET A 39 2.05 -1.34 6.78
N THR A 40 1.91 -2.59 6.35
CA THR A 40 3.04 -3.37 5.83
C THR A 40 3.52 -2.80 4.49
N GLU A 41 4.78 -3.03 4.15
CA GLU A 41 5.34 -2.53 2.87
C GLU A 41 4.60 -3.07 1.64
N LYS A 42 4.10 -4.32 1.71
CA LYS A 42 3.27 -4.91 0.64
C LYS A 42 1.97 -4.12 0.45
N GLN A 43 1.33 -3.73 1.55
CA GLN A 43 0.11 -2.92 1.51
C GLN A 43 0.40 -1.50 1.02
N LEU A 44 1.51 -0.89 1.44
CA LEU A 44 1.94 0.42 0.95
C LEU A 44 2.23 0.40 -0.57
N LYS A 45 2.89 -0.66 -1.07
CA LYS A 45 3.16 -0.83 -2.49
C LYS A 45 1.86 -0.94 -3.31
N ALA A 46 0.83 -1.60 -2.76
CA ALA A 46 -0.48 -1.68 -3.40
C ALA A 46 -1.17 -0.30 -3.53
N LEU A 47 -0.82 0.66 -2.66
CA LEU A 47 -1.32 2.04 -2.70
C LEU A 47 -0.49 2.98 -3.60
N SER A 48 0.64 2.51 -4.15
CA SER A 48 1.51 3.34 -5.00
C SER A 48 0.77 4.04 -6.16
N PRO A 49 -0.13 3.37 -6.91
CA PRO A 49 -0.85 4.02 -8.00
C PRO A 49 -1.80 5.14 -7.53
N LEU A 50 -2.30 5.05 -6.30
CA LEU A 50 -3.25 6.02 -5.75
C LEU A 50 -2.52 7.24 -5.18
N VAL A 51 -1.46 7.01 -4.41
CA VAL A 51 -0.82 8.04 -3.58
C VAL A 51 0.47 8.59 -4.19
N GLY A 52 1.14 7.79 -5.02
CA GLY A 52 2.44 8.10 -5.62
C GLY A 52 3.63 7.82 -4.69
N GLU A 53 4.79 7.56 -5.30
CA GLU A 53 5.99 7.08 -4.59
C GLU A 53 6.52 8.08 -3.57
N GLN A 54 6.54 9.38 -3.90
CA GLN A 54 7.03 10.42 -2.98
C GLN A 54 6.28 10.45 -1.64
N VAL A 55 4.97 10.17 -1.64
CA VAL A 55 4.21 10.13 -0.39
C VAL A 55 4.52 8.85 0.38
N LEU A 56 4.67 7.73 -0.32
CA LEU A 56 5.06 6.46 0.30
C LEU A 56 6.45 6.54 0.96
N ASP A 57 7.40 7.23 0.34
CA ASP A 57 8.72 7.46 0.95
C ASP A 57 8.62 8.31 2.22
N ALA A 58 7.80 9.36 2.19
CA ALA A 58 7.55 10.17 3.36
C ALA A 58 6.88 9.37 4.49
N VAL A 59 5.97 8.45 4.17
CA VAL A 59 5.34 7.51 5.12
C VAL A 59 6.36 6.52 5.69
N ARG A 60 7.25 5.95 4.85
CA ARG A 60 8.32 5.04 5.32
C ARG A 60 9.23 5.71 6.33
N ILE A 61 9.58 6.99 6.11
CA ILE A 61 10.36 7.77 7.08
C ILE A 61 9.58 7.95 8.39
N ALA A 62 8.30 8.31 8.31
CA ALA A 62 7.46 8.44 9.51
C ALA A 62 7.32 7.13 10.30
N ALA A 63 7.15 6.01 9.59
CA ALA A 63 7.00 4.67 10.17
C ALA A 63 8.25 4.20 10.93
N LYS A 64 9.45 4.60 10.48
CA LYS A 64 10.72 4.30 11.15
C LYS A 64 10.91 5.06 12.47
N LEU A 65 10.23 6.21 12.63
CA LEU A 65 10.38 7.05 13.81
C LEU A 65 9.46 6.60 14.97
N PRO A 66 9.91 6.67 16.23
CA PRO A 66 9.08 6.37 17.40
C PRO A 66 7.87 7.30 17.50
N ARG A 67 6.73 6.81 18.02
CA ARG A 67 5.48 7.59 18.17
C ARG A 67 5.63 8.84 19.05
N SER A 68 6.53 8.82 20.03
CA SER A 68 6.82 9.96 20.91
C SER A 68 7.68 11.05 20.25
N ASN A 69 8.33 10.74 19.12
CA ASN A 69 9.30 11.63 18.48
C ASN A 69 8.59 12.82 17.78
N GLN A 70 9.08 14.05 18.02
CA GLN A 70 8.53 15.25 17.39
C GLN A 70 8.75 15.27 15.87
N GLY A 71 9.88 14.74 15.40
CA GLY A 71 10.18 14.56 13.98
C GLY A 71 9.15 13.68 13.28
N ARG A 72 8.64 12.63 13.93
CA ARG A 72 7.53 11.83 13.38
C ARG A 72 6.31 12.68 13.12
N LYS A 73 5.87 13.49 14.11
CA LYS A 73 4.72 14.39 13.95
C LYS A 73 4.91 15.39 12.81
N ARG A 74 6.13 15.92 12.63
CA ARG A 74 6.46 16.81 11.50
C ARG A 74 6.35 16.07 10.17
N GLN A 75 6.84 14.84 10.10
CA GLN A 75 6.78 14.02 8.91
C GLN A 75 5.34 13.61 8.56
N GLU A 76 4.54 13.20 9.54
CA GLU A 76 3.11 12.93 9.36
C GLU A 76 2.37 14.19 8.87
N GLY A 77 2.73 15.37 9.37
CA GLY A 77 2.21 16.65 8.88
C GLY A 77 2.60 16.96 7.43
N LEU A 78 3.81 16.57 7.00
CA LEU A 78 4.23 16.66 5.59
C LEU A 78 3.43 15.70 4.70
N VAL A 79 3.29 14.44 5.11
CA VAL A 79 2.47 13.44 4.40
C VAL A 79 1.05 13.96 4.25
N ALA A 80 0.47 14.46 5.34
CA ALA A 80 -0.86 15.06 5.36
C ALA A 80 -1.00 16.19 4.32
N LYS A 81 -0.02 17.09 4.26
CA LYS A 81 -0.01 18.17 3.27
C LYS A 81 0.07 17.62 1.84
N LEU A 82 0.96 16.66 1.58
CA LEU A 82 1.11 16.05 0.25
C LEU A 82 -0.16 15.34 -0.23
N LEU A 83 -0.85 14.63 0.67
CA LEU A 83 -2.13 13.99 0.37
C LEU A 83 -3.19 15.01 -0.03
N ARG A 84 -3.33 16.08 0.76
CA ARG A 84 -4.30 17.16 0.50
C ARG A 84 -4.03 17.89 -0.82
N ASP A 85 -2.76 18.08 -1.17
CA ASP A 85 -2.38 18.81 -2.37
C ASP A 85 -2.52 17.97 -3.66
N ARG A 86 -2.53 16.64 -3.55
CA ARG A 86 -2.49 15.72 -4.72
C ARG A 86 -3.76 14.94 -4.98
N LEU A 87 -4.46 14.54 -3.92
CA LEU A 87 -5.62 13.68 -4.05
C LEU A 87 -6.89 14.52 -4.15
N ASP A 88 -7.75 14.15 -5.09
CA ASP A 88 -9.12 14.63 -5.13
C ASP A 88 -9.96 13.93 -4.04
N ASP A 89 -11.19 14.40 -3.84
CA ASP A 89 -12.08 13.89 -2.77
C ASP A 89 -12.38 12.39 -2.94
N ASP A 90 -12.48 11.91 -4.19
CA ASP A 90 -12.74 10.50 -4.52
C ASP A 90 -11.53 9.60 -4.21
N ALA A 91 -10.31 10.04 -4.53
CA ALA A 91 -9.09 9.33 -4.18
C ALA A 91 -8.85 9.37 -2.66
N MET A 92 -9.19 10.47 -2.00
CA MET A 92 -9.13 10.58 -0.55
C MET A 92 -10.09 9.58 0.13
N ALA A 93 -11.32 9.45 -0.37
CA ALA A 93 -12.28 8.47 0.11
C ALA A 93 -11.77 7.02 -0.07
N GLN A 94 -11.15 6.72 -1.21
CA GLN A 94 -10.52 5.41 -1.46
C GLN A 94 -9.36 5.13 -0.51
N LEU A 95 -8.53 6.14 -0.22
CA LEU A 95 -7.44 6.02 0.75
C LEU A 95 -7.97 5.72 2.14
N PHE A 96 -9.02 6.42 2.60
CA PHE A 96 -9.64 6.14 3.89
C PHE A 96 -10.19 4.72 3.97
N ALA A 97 -10.88 4.26 2.92
CA ALA A 97 -11.38 2.89 2.85
C ALA A 97 -10.24 1.87 2.89
N ALA A 98 -9.12 2.15 2.21
CA ALA A 98 -7.95 1.29 2.21
C ALA A 98 -7.28 1.17 3.58
N VAL A 99 -7.13 2.30 4.27
CA VAL A 99 -6.56 2.34 5.63
C VAL A 99 -7.47 1.58 6.61
N GLU A 100 -8.79 1.78 6.55
CA GLU A 100 -9.73 1.05 7.41
C GLU A 100 -9.78 -0.45 7.10
N ALA A 101 -9.68 -0.84 5.83
CA ALA A 101 -9.55 -2.25 5.44
C ALA A 101 -8.27 -2.87 6.00
N ALA A 102 -7.14 -2.13 5.97
CA ALA A 102 -5.87 -2.61 6.50
C ALA A 102 -5.85 -2.70 8.04
N LYS A 103 -6.60 -1.84 8.74
CA LYS A 103 -6.78 -1.92 10.20
C LYS A 103 -7.63 -3.11 10.62
N THR A 104 -8.68 -3.42 9.86
CA THR A 104 -9.65 -4.47 10.19
C THR A 104 -9.20 -5.86 9.75
N SER A 105 -8.45 -5.92 8.66
CA SER A 105 -8.01 -7.17 8.05
C SER A 105 -6.50 -7.15 7.84
N SER A 106 -5.81 -8.19 8.32
CA SER A 106 -4.42 -8.47 7.94
C SER A 106 -4.29 -8.89 6.46
N ALA A 107 -5.41 -9.04 5.74
CA ALA A 107 -5.38 -9.34 4.32
C ALA A 107 -4.80 -8.18 3.51
N SER A 108 -4.23 -8.52 2.35
CA SER A 108 -3.79 -7.53 1.38
C SER A 108 -4.96 -6.64 0.95
N TYR A 109 -4.73 -5.33 0.93
CA TYR A 109 -5.69 -4.38 0.35
C TYR A 109 -5.94 -4.78 -1.11
N GLN A 110 -7.21 -5.02 -1.43
CA GLN A 110 -7.67 -5.18 -2.81
C GLN A 110 -8.37 -3.89 -3.20
N ASP A 111 -7.88 -3.25 -4.27
CA ASP A 111 -8.56 -2.08 -4.83
C ASP A 111 -10.00 -2.50 -5.21
N PRO A 112 -11.05 -1.87 -4.64
CA PRO A 112 -12.43 -2.24 -4.90
C PRO A 112 -12.80 -2.11 -6.38
N ARG A 113 -12.13 -1.23 -7.15
CA ARG A 113 -12.34 -1.10 -8.59
C ARG A 113 -11.82 -2.32 -9.32
N ILE A 114 -10.61 -2.77 -8.96
CA ILE A 114 -10.03 -4.00 -9.52
C ILE A 114 -10.87 -5.21 -9.13
N ALA A 115 -11.36 -5.29 -7.89
CA ALA A 115 -12.23 -6.38 -7.45
C ALA A 115 -13.55 -6.41 -8.24
N THR A 116 -14.15 -5.25 -8.48
CA THR A 116 -15.38 -5.13 -9.28
C THR A 116 -15.11 -5.50 -10.74
N GLN A 117 -14.04 -4.98 -11.34
CA GLN A 117 -13.66 -5.31 -12.72
C GLN A 117 -13.34 -6.80 -12.87
N ALA A 118 -12.65 -7.42 -11.91
CA ALA A 118 -12.40 -8.85 -11.91
C ALA A 118 -13.68 -9.68 -11.79
N ALA A 119 -14.66 -9.21 -11.00
CA ALA A 119 -15.98 -9.85 -10.91
C ALA A 119 -16.74 -9.75 -12.25
N THR A 120 -16.74 -8.58 -12.89
CA THR A 120 -17.31 -8.39 -14.23
C THR A 120 -16.64 -9.26 -15.28
N TRP A 121 -15.30 -9.32 -15.28
CA TRP A 121 -14.56 -10.20 -16.19
C TRP A 121 -14.91 -11.67 -15.97
N LYS A 122 -15.03 -12.10 -14.71
CA LYS A 122 -15.43 -13.47 -14.39
C LYS A 122 -16.81 -13.80 -14.95
N GLU A 123 -17.79 -12.91 -14.77
CA GLU A 123 -19.14 -13.10 -15.28
C GLU A 123 -19.17 -13.15 -16.82
N GLY A 124 -18.50 -12.19 -17.49
CA GLY A 124 -18.42 -12.16 -18.95
C GLY A 124 -17.70 -13.37 -19.55
N LEU A 125 -16.64 -13.87 -18.91
CA LEU A 125 -15.95 -15.09 -19.34
C LEU A 125 -16.84 -16.33 -19.20
N LEU A 126 -17.65 -16.42 -18.14
CA LEU A 126 -18.62 -17.52 -17.96
C LEU A 126 -19.77 -17.43 -18.96
N ALA A 127 -20.16 -16.22 -19.37
CA ALA A 127 -21.16 -15.98 -20.41
C ALA A 127 -20.61 -16.22 -21.84
N GLY A 128 -19.30 -16.40 -22.00
CA GLY A 128 -18.66 -16.58 -23.31
C GLY A 128 -18.54 -15.28 -24.11
N GLU A 129 -18.53 -14.12 -23.44
CA GLU A 129 -18.39 -12.83 -24.09
C GLU A 129 -16.98 -12.63 -24.65
N GLN A 130 -16.86 -12.62 -25.98
CA GLN A 130 -15.57 -12.53 -26.66
C GLN A 130 -14.83 -11.22 -26.36
N GLY A 131 -15.54 -10.09 -26.19
CA GLY A 131 -14.92 -8.80 -25.85
C GLY A 131 -14.21 -8.82 -24.49
N VAL A 132 -14.80 -9.48 -23.49
CA VAL A 132 -14.20 -9.63 -22.16
C VAL A 132 -12.95 -10.52 -22.23
N MET A 133 -12.99 -11.59 -23.02
CA MET A 133 -11.82 -12.46 -23.24
C MET A 133 -10.65 -11.68 -23.88
N GLU A 134 -10.92 -10.87 -24.89
CA GLU A 134 -9.90 -10.03 -25.55
C GLU A 134 -9.30 -9.00 -24.59
N GLU A 135 -10.12 -8.36 -23.75
CA GLU A 135 -9.68 -7.41 -22.72
C GLU A 135 -8.74 -8.08 -21.70
N VAL A 136 -9.14 -9.24 -21.16
CA VAL A 136 -8.34 -9.99 -20.18
C VAL A 136 -7.00 -10.42 -20.78
N LEU A 137 -7.00 -10.93 -22.02
CA LEU A 137 -5.76 -11.31 -22.72
C LEU A 137 -4.84 -10.11 -22.97
N ALA A 138 -5.40 -8.95 -23.30
CA ALA A 138 -4.63 -7.72 -23.46
C ALA A 138 -3.97 -7.29 -22.13
N VAL A 139 -4.68 -7.39 -21.01
CA VAL A 139 -4.14 -7.11 -19.67
C VAL A 139 -3.02 -8.07 -19.30
N ILE A 140 -3.22 -9.38 -19.50
CA ILE A 140 -2.20 -10.41 -19.23
C ILE A 140 -0.95 -10.16 -20.06
N THR A 141 -1.11 -9.82 -21.35
CA THR A 141 0.00 -9.57 -22.26
C THR A 141 0.79 -8.33 -21.83
N ARG A 142 0.11 -7.27 -21.39
CA ARG A 142 0.74 -6.05 -20.86
C ARG A 142 1.52 -6.34 -19.57
N VAL A 143 0.94 -7.08 -18.65
CA VAL A 143 1.61 -7.46 -17.38
C VAL A 143 2.82 -8.35 -17.67
N ALA A 144 2.71 -9.33 -18.57
CA ALA A 144 3.82 -10.16 -18.98
C ALA A 144 4.95 -9.36 -19.66
N ALA A 145 4.59 -8.35 -20.48
CA ALA A 145 5.57 -7.45 -21.07
C ALA A 145 6.27 -6.58 -20.00
N ALA A 146 5.51 -5.99 -19.07
CA ALA A 146 6.03 -5.20 -17.97
C ALA A 146 6.96 -6.01 -17.04
N ALA A 147 6.60 -7.26 -16.73
CA ALA A 147 7.43 -8.16 -15.93
C ALA A 147 8.77 -8.46 -16.63
N ARG A 148 8.76 -8.68 -17.95
CA ARG A 148 9.99 -8.89 -18.74
C ARG A 148 10.88 -7.65 -18.82
N SER A 149 10.30 -6.45 -18.85
CA SER A 149 11.08 -5.21 -18.84
C SER A 149 11.60 -4.83 -17.45
N GLY A 150 10.89 -5.22 -16.38
CA GLY A 150 11.23 -4.86 -15.01
C GLY A 150 12.44 -5.63 -14.45
N ASP A 151 12.69 -6.85 -14.92
CA ASP A 151 13.85 -7.67 -14.50
C ASP A 151 15.18 -7.07 -15.00
N ALA A 152 15.15 -6.17 -15.99
CA ALA A 152 16.37 -5.52 -16.52
C ALA A 152 16.79 -4.27 -15.75
N ALA A 153 15.94 -3.72 -14.85
CA ALA A 153 16.22 -2.46 -14.15
C ALA A 153 16.59 -2.65 -12.66
N ALA A 154 16.34 -3.83 -12.08
CA ALA A 154 16.60 -4.09 -10.66
C ALA A 154 18.00 -4.69 -10.37
N ASP A 155 18.75 -5.10 -11.40
CA ASP A 155 20.05 -5.80 -11.26
C ASP A 155 21.27 -4.87 -11.41
N GLY A 156 21.08 -3.54 -11.31
CA GLY A 156 22.11 -2.55 -11.64
C GLY A 156 22.38 -1.47 -10.58
N GLN A 157 21.94 -1.65 -9.33
CA GLN A 157 22.02 -0.58 -8.31
C GLN A 157 22.55 -1.02 -6.93
N GLU A 158 23.36 -2.08 -6.86
CA GLU A 158 23.99 -2.54 -5.60
C GLU A 158 25.52 -2.40 -5.51
N GLU A 159 26.21 -1.73 -6.44
CA GLU A 159 27.67 -1.54 -6.36
C GLU A 159 28.06 -0.06 -6.46
N ASP A 160 27.92 0.73 -5.36
CA ASP A 160 28.72 1.96 -5.12
C ASP A 160 28.48 2.61 -3.73
N GLU A 161 28.30 1.83 -2.66
CA GLU A 161 28.28 2.36 -1.27
C GLU A 161 29.35 1.73 -0.38
N ASP A 162 30.61 1.72 -0.85
CA ASP A 162 31.79 1.44 -0.02
C ASP A 162 32.93 2.41 -0.35
N GLN A 163 32.73 3.72 -0.10
CA GLN A 163 33.81 4.68 0.09
C GLN A 163 33.30 6.05 0.57
N GLU A 164 33.30 6.30 1.89
CA GLU A 164 33.75 7.56 2.50
C GLU A 164 33.75 7.44 4.03
N GLU A 165 34.69 6.63 4.54
CA GLU A 165 35.27 6.79 5.87
C GLU A 165 36.23 7.98 5.82
N ALA A 166 35.76 9.21 6.09
CA ALA A 166 36.64 10.34 6.42
C ALA A 166 35.90 11.46 7.16
N GLY A 167 35.77 11.31 8.47
CA GLY A 167 36.00 12.37 9.45
C GLY A 167 35.07 13.59 9.46
N THR A 168 34.27 13.71 10.52
CA THR A 168 34.32 14.97 11.27
C THR A 168 34.26 14.70 12.77
N SER A 169 35.38 15.04 13.39
CA SER A 169 35.58 15.21 14.81
C SER A 169 34.98 16.55 15.24
N GLY A 170 34.39 16.60 16.43
CA GLY A 170 34.27 17.81 17.23
C GLY A 170 32.89 18.45 17.27
N SER A 171 32.17 18.19 18.37
CA SER A 171 31.82 19.24 19.34
C SER A 171 31.16 18.59 20.55
N GLU A 172 31.93 18.50 21.62
CA GLU A 172 31.43 18.43 22.99
C GLU A 172 30.61 19.70 23.24
N ASP A 173 29.32 19.55 23.54
CA ASP A 173 28.57 20.56 24.27
C ASP A 173 27.87 19.85 25.42
N ASP A 174 28.52 20.00 26.58
CA ASP A 174 27.93 19.85 27.90
C ASP A 174 26.58 20.56 27.95
N ASN A 175 25.53 19.83 28.30
CA ASN A 175 24.43 20.48 28.98
C ASN A 175 23.89 19.61 30.11
N ASP A 176 24.11 20.18 31.28
CA ASP A 176 23.67 19.82 32.60
C ASP A 176 22.22 19.34 32.70
N ASP A 177 22.10 18.22 33.40
CA ASP A 177 21.41 18.13 34.68
C ASP A 177 19.95 18.62 34.75
N GLN A 178 19.00 17.68 34.77
CA GLN A 178 17.75 17.85 35.52
C GLN A 178 17.08 16.54 35.92
N GLU A 179 17.22 16.27 37.22
CA GLU A 179 16.27 15.72 38.18
C GLU A 179 15.55 14.38 37.91
N ALA A 180 15.88 13.46 38.80
CA ALA A 180 15.21 12.20 39.09
C ALA A 180 13.74 12.40 39.50
N GLY A 181 12.86 11.67 38.82
CA GLY A 181 11.52 11.36 39.30
C GLY A 181 11.38 9.86 39.49
N ASP A 182 11.58 9.41 40.74
CA ASP A 182 11.24 8.07 41.20
C ASP A 182 9.73 7.84 41.07
N ALA A 183 9.35 6.83 40.30
CA ALA A 183 8.02 6.24 40.35
C ALA A 183 8.18 4.71 40.28
N GLU A 184 8.39 4.12 41.44
CA GLU A 184 8.09 2.72 41.71
C GLU A 184 6.61 2.47 41.38
N ASN A 185 6.31 1.53 40.48
CA ASN A 185 5.17 0.66 40.74
C ASN A 185 5.30 -0.71 40.09
N ASP A 186 5.45 -1.65 41.00
CA ASP A 186 5.29 -3.08 40.97
C ASP A 186 4.00 -3.55 40.25
N SER A 187 4.13 -4.58 39.40
CA SER A 187 3.11 -5.62 39.22
C SER A 187 3.66 -6.76 38.39
N GLN A 188 4.17 -7.74 39.11
CA GLN A 188 4.38 -9.10 38.65
C GLN A 188 3.05 -9.75 38.26
N HIS A 189 2.95 -10.29 37.04
CA HIS A 189 2.10 -11.45 36.76
C HIS A 189 2.79 -12.37 35.76
N GLN A 190 3.43 -13.40 36.30
CA GLN A 190 3.79 -14.62 35.58
C GLN A 190 2.52 -15.38 35.22
N THR A 191 2.27 -15.58 33.93
CA THR A 191 1.39 -16.63 33.43
C THR A 191 2.23 -17.63 32.64
N VAL A 192 2.43 -18.79 33.25
CA VAL A 192 3.12 -19.95 32.68
C VAL A 192 2.16 -20.63 31.70
N GLY A 193 2.31 -20.34 30.41
CA GLY A 193 1.47 -20.87 29.33
C GLY A 193 2.13 -22.06 28.62
N SER A 194 1.63 -23.25 28.96
CA SER A 194 1.88 -24.57 28.38
C SER A 194 2.32 -24.62 26.91
N ALA A 195 3.53 -25.13 26.67
CA ALA A 195 4.06 -25.46 25.35
C ALA A 195 3.40 -26.77 24.84
N GLY A 196 2.47 -26.64 23.89
CA GLY A 196 1.97 -27.76 23.10
C GLY A 196 2.87 -27.99 21.88
N PRO A 197 3.23 -29.24 21.53
CA PRO A 197 4.02 -29.52 20.34
C PRO A 197 3.21 -29.21 19.08
N ALA A 198 3.54 -28.10 18.43
CA ALA A 198 3.02 -27.75 17.13
C ALA A 198 3.47 -28.79 16.10
N GLN A 199 2.53 -29.60 15.63
CA GLN A 199 2.72 -30.45 14.46
C GLN A 199 2.94 -29.53 13.25
N ALA A 200 4.21 -29.36 12.87
CA ALA A 200 4.64 -28.65 11.69
C ALA A 200 4.11 -29.39 10.44
N SER A 201 2.86 -29.08 10.06
CA SER A 201 2.35 -29.39 8.74
C SER A 201 3.19 -28.60 7.75
N THR A 202 4.12 -29.29 7.10
CA THR A 202 5.02 -28.76 6.09
C THR A 202 4.17 -28.40 4.87
N GLN A 203 3.53 -27.22 4.92
CA GLN A 203 2.92 -26.62 3.75
C GLN A 203 4.05 -26.29 2.79
N LEU A 204 4.13 -27.08 1.71
CA LEU A 204 4.97 -26.80 0.55
C LEU A 204 4.79 -25.32 0.15
N PRO A 205 5.89 -24.58 -0.07
CA PRO A 205 5.84 -23.18 -0.43
C PRO A 205 4.90 -22.98 -1.63
N GLU A 206 4.03 -21.98 -1.54
CA GLU A 206 3.00 -21.65 -2.52
C GLU A 206 3.44 -21.72 -4.00
N PRO A 207 4.65 -21.27 -4.41
CA PRO A 207 5.07 -21.38 -5.81
C PRO A 207 5.24 -22.83 -6.30
N GLN A 208 5.57 -23.77 -5.40
CA GLN A 208 5.71 -25.18 -5.78
C GLN A 208 4.35 -25.85 -5.97
N ARG A 209 3.32 -25.44 -5.20
CA ARG A 209 1.95 -25.91 -5.38
C ARG A 209 1.39 -25.49 -6.75
N LEU A 210 1.63 -24.25 -7.15
CA LEU A 210 1.18 -23.75 -8.46
C LEU A 210 1.84 -24.49 -9.62
N ARG A 211 3.15 -24.77 -9.55
CA ARG A 211 3.84 -25.57 -10.58
C ARG A 211 3.28 -26.99 -10.70
N MET A 212 2.92 -27.61 -9.57
CA MET A 212 2.34 -28.95 -9.56
C MET A 212 0.95 -28.97 -10.21
N LEU A 213 0.11 -27.98 -9.91
CA LEU A 213 -1.22 -27.84 -10.50
C LEU A 213 -1.17 -27.56 -12.00
N VAL A 214 -0.26 -26.70 -12.46
CA VAL A 214 -0.05 -26.46 -13.90
C VAL A 214 0.36 -27.74 -14.61
N ARG A 215 1.25 -28.54 -14.01
CA ARG A 215 1.66 -29.84 -14.57
C ARG A 215 0.49 -30.82 -14.65
N GLN A 216 -0.37 -30.88 -13.63
CA GLN A 216 -1.57 -31.72 -13.63
C GLN A 216 -2.58 -31.30 -14.70
N LEU A 217 -2.78 -30.00 -14.91
CA LEU A 217 -3.67 -29.52 -15.97
C LEU A 217 -3.13 -29.87 -17.37
N GLN A 218 -1.82 -29.77 -17.58
CA GLN A 218 -1.19 -30.16 -18.84
C GLN A 218 -1.33 -31.66 -19.13
N THR A 219 -1.22 -32.52 -18.10
CA THR A 219 -1.42 -33.97 -18.29
C THR A 219 -2.86 -34.30 -18.65
N LEU A 220 -3.84 -33.66 -18.00
CA LEU A 220 -5.26 -33.87 -18.32
C LEU A 220 -5.62 -33.38 -19.73
N GLN A 221 -5.06 -32.26 -20.17
CA GLN A 221 -5.25 -31.77 -21.53
C GLN A 221 -4.64 -32.71 -22.58
N ALA A 222 -3.47 -33.30 -22.30
CA ALA A 222 -2.86 -34.28 -23.20
C ALA A 222 -3.67 -35.58 -23.29
N GLU A 223 -4.28 -36.02 -22.20
CA GLU A 223 -5.18 -37.18 -22.18
C GLU A 223 -6.45 -36.92 -22.98
N ASP A 224 -7.11 -35.77 -22.80
CA ASP A 224 -8.32 -35.39 -23.56
C ASP A 224 -8.04 -35.26 -25.07
N GLN A 225 -6.88 -34.73 -25.46
CA GLN A 225 -6.46 -34.70 -26.87
C GLN A 225 -6.27 -36.11 -27.43
N LYS A 226 -5.64 -37.00 -26.67
CA LYS A 226 -5.40 -38.39 -27.08
C LYS A 226 -6.72 -39.16 -27.21
N GLU A 227 -7.69 -38.93 -26.33
CA GLU A 227 -9.04 -39.51 -26.45
C GLU A 227 -9.78 -39.00 -27.69
N LYS A 228 -9.66 -37.69 -28.01
CA LYS A 228 -10.25 -37.12 -29.22
C LYS A 228 -9.61 -37.66 -30.49
N GLU A 229 -8.29 -37.82 -30.53
CA GLU A 229 -7.58 -38.43 -31.66
C GLU A 229 -7.97 -39.91 -31.84
N ALA A 230 -8.11 -40.66 -30.74
CA ALA A 230 -8.55 -42.04 -30.78
C ALA A 230 -9.99 -42.17 -31.28
N ALA A 231 -10.89 -41.29 -30.84
CA ALA A 231 -12.27 -41.24 -31.31
C ALA A 231 -12.37 -40.88 -32.80
N ALA A 232 -11.54 -39.94 -33.27
CA ALA A 232 -11.48 -39.56 -34.68
C ALA A 232 -10.94 -40.66 -35.59
N ALA A 233 -10.05 -41.53 -35.10
CA ALA A 233 -9.48 -42.63 -35.87
C ALA A 233 -10.44 -43.83 -36.04
N VAL A 234 -11.50 -43.91 -35.24
CA VAL A 234 -12.51 -44.98 -35.29
C VAL A 234 -13.72 -44.61 -36.17
N ALA A 235 -13.91 -43.32 -36.46
CA ALA A 235 -14.97 -42.79 -37.32
C ALA A 235 -14.58 -42.81 -38.80
#